data_AF-A0A285XRV2-F1
#
_entry.id   AF-A0A285XRV2-F1
#
_cell.length_a   1.000
_cell.length_b   1.000
_cell.length_c   1.000
_cell.angle_alpha   90.00
_cell.angle_beta   90.00
_cell.angle_gamma   90.00
#
_symmetry.space_group_name_H-M   'P 1'
#
loop_
_entity.id
_entity.type
_entity.pdbx_description
1 polymer ?
#
loop_
_entity_poly.entity_id
_entity_poly.type
_entity_poly.pdbx_seq_one_letter_code
_entity_poly.pdbx_strand_id
1 'polypeptide(L)'
;MVTTGAVAERRTGWTSAGWAALYWVTVALGVVGGGGSWLWLYLASEEATRGASPDRTGANPNIPMGVTGLVVGHVVGLVLLLITARLARHRGRSVAAFAIVGLVIASGIGLALSLQLTDGRLVAPWPHAPFVP
;
A
#
# COMPACT_ATOMS: atom_id res chain seq x y z
N MET A 1 -20.01 -40.13 22.44
CA MET A 1 -19.60 -39.73 21.07
C MET A 1 -19.54 -38.21 21.02
N VAL A 2 -18.50 -37.61 21.60
CA VAL A 2 -18.22 -36.17 21.61
C VAL A 2 -16.71 -36.06 21.83
N THR A 3 -15.95 -35.55 20.86
CA THR A 3 -14.58 -34.98 21.02
C THR A 3 -13.96 -34.52 19.67
N THR A 4 -14.75 -34.00 18.73
CA THR A 4 -14.19 -33.40 17.49
C THR A 4 -13.95 -31.89 17.62
N GLY A 5 -14.54 -31.21 18.61
CA GLY A 5 -14.38 -29.75 18.79
C GLY A 5 -13.04 -29.31 19.38
N ALA A 6 -12.43 -30.12 20.25
CA ALA A 6 -11.27 -29.69 21.05
C ALA A 6 -9.92 -29.73 20.30
N VAL A 7 -9.85 -30.37 19.12
CA VAL A 7 -8.60 -30.50 18.34
C VAL A 7 -8.40 -29.32 17.36
N ALA A 8 -9.49 -28.66 16.94
CA ALA A 8 -9.42 -27.55 15.98
C ALA A 8 -8.92 -26.24 16.62
N GLU A 9 -9.09 -26.07 17.93
CA GLU A 9 -8.87 -24.80 18.62
C GLU A 9 -7.38 -24.48 18.92
N ARG A 10 -6.47 -25.45 18.71
CA ARG A 10 -5.15 -25.42 19.37
C ARG A 10 -3.94 -24.93 18.55
N ARG A 11 -4.06 -24.38 17.33
CA ARG A 11 -2.85 -24.12 16.50
C ARG A 11 -2.77 -22.83 15.68
N THR A 12 -3.77 -21.97 15.68
CA THR A 12 -3.78 -20.88 14.68
C THR A 12 -2.93 -19.66 15.09
N GLY A 13 -2.57 -19.54 16.38
CA GLY A 13 -1.79 -18.43 16.93
C GLY A 13 -2.53 -17.09 16.96
N TRP A 14 -3.82 -17.09 16.60
CA TRP A 14 -4.73 -15.95 16.66
C TRP A 14 -5.41 -15.87 18.03
N THR A 15 -5.71 -14.65 18.47
CA THR A 15 -6.42 -14.36 19.73
C THR A 15 -7.90 -14.71 19.66
N SER A 16 -8.55 -14.44 18.53
CA SER A 16 -9.92 -14.88 18.22
C SER A 16 -10.17 -14.82 16.71
N ALA A 17 -11.24 -15.47 16.25
CA ALA A 17 -11.67 -15.40 14.85
C ALA A 17 -12.03 -13.95 14.43
N GLY A 18 -12.65 -13.18 15.32
CA GLY A 18 -13.01 -11.78 15.06
C GLY A 18 -11.79 -10.88 14.83
N TRP A 19 -10.74 -11.03 15.64
CA TRP A 19 -9.51 -10.27 15.44
C TRP A 19 -8.74 -10.67 14.20
N ALA A 20 -8.71 -11.97 13.87
CA ALA A 20 -8.15 -12.45 12.62
C ALA A 20 -8.90 -11.85 11.42
N ALA A 21 -10.23 -11.83 11.45
CA ALA A 21 -11.05 -11.21 10.41
C ALA A 21 -10.76 -9.71 10.28
N LEU A 22 -10.70 -8.97 11.39
CA LEU A 22 -10.37 -7.54 11.37
C LEU A 22 -9.00 -7.27 10.74
N TYR A 23 -7.99 -8.08 11.07
CA TYR A 23 -6.67 -7.97 10.46
C TYR A 23 -6.74 -8.15 8.93
N TRP A 24 -7.44 -9.17 8.44
CA TRP A 24 -7.58 -9.40 6.99
C TRP A 24 -8.40 -8.31 6.29
N VAL A 25 -9.45 -7.79 6.94
CA VAL A 25 -10.17 -6.61 6.45
C VAL A 25 -9.24 -5.41 6.34
N THR A 26 -8.35 -5.22 7.31
CA THR A 26 -7.35 -4.15 7.28
C THR A 26 -6.37 -4.33 6.12
N VAL A 27 -5.93 -5.56 5.84
CA VAL A 27 -5.11 -5.87 4.65
C VAL A 27 -5.86 -5.52 3.36
N ALA A 28 -7.15 -5.90 3.26
CA ALA A 28 -7.99 -5.59 2.10
C ALA A 28 -8.18 -4.08 1.90
N LEU A 29 -8.42 -3.32 2.97
CA LEU A 29 -8.44 -1.85 2.91
C LEU A 29 -7.07 -1.28 2.51
N GLY A 30 -6.00 -1.92 2.96
CA GLY A 30 -4.63 -1.59 2.55
C GLY A 30 -4.42 -1.73 1.04
N VAL A 31 -5.14 -2.62 0.34
CA VAL A 31 -5.08 -2.69 -1.14
C VAL A 31 -5.57 -1.40 -1.77
N VAL A 32 -6.70 -0.87 -1.27
CA VAL A 32 -7.28 0.39 -1.76
C VAL A 32 -6.36 1.57 -1.43
N GLY A 33 -5.87 1.66 -0.19
CA GLY A 33 -4.94 2.70 0.22
C GLY A 33 -3.59 2.63 -0.52
N GLY A 34 -3.04 1.43 -0.66
CA GLY A 34 -1.82 1.16 -1.41
C GLY A 34 -1.97 1.52 -2.88
N GLY A 35 -3.05 1.09 -3.53
CA GLY A 35 -3.38 1.46 -4.90
C GLY A 35 -3.53 2.97 -5.08
N GLY A 36 -4.24 3.63 -4.17
CA GLY A 36 -4.35 5.09 -4.17
C GLY A 36 -2.99 5.80 -4.01
N SER A 37 -2.10 5.25 -3.19
CA SER A 37 -0.75 5.82 -2.99
C SER A 37 0.17 5.64 -4.20
N TRP A 38 0.07 4.50 -4.91
CA TRP A 38 0.77 4.27 -6.17
C TRP A 38 0.21 5.14 -7.30
N LEU A 39 -1.12 5.23 -7.39
CA LEU A 39 -1.78 6.11 -8.34
C LEU A 39 -1.44 7.57 -8.07
N TRP A 40 -1.34 7.97 -6.80
CA TRP A 40 -0.87 9.30 -6.42
C TRP A 40 0.53 9.59 -6.92
N LEU A 41 1.48 8.63 -6.85
CA LEU A 41 2.82 8.83 -7.41
C LEU A 41 2.73 9.17 -8.90
N TYR A 42 1.94 8.41 -9.66
CA TYR A 42 1.71 8.68 -11.08
C TYR A 42 1.08 10.05 -11.32
N LEU A 43 -0.04 10.35 -10.67
CA LEU A 43 -0.75 11.63 -10.83
C LEU A 43 0.09 12.82 -10.38
N ALA A 44 0.88 12.66 -9.32
CA ALA A 44 1.80 13.69 -8.88
C ALA A 44 2.92 13.92 -9.88
N SER A 45 3.33 12.91 -10.64
CA SER A 45 4.32 13.06 -11.70
C SER A 45 3.75 13.57 -13.02
N GLU A 46 2.43 13.54 -13.21
CA GLU A 46 1.77 13.95 -14.44
C GLU A 46 1.75 15.48 -14.57
N GLU A 47 2.48 15.99 -15.56
CA GLU A 47 2.62 17.42 -15.83
C GLU A 47 1.34 18.06 -16.40
N ALA A 48 0.48 17.27 -17.07
CA ALA A 48 -0.70 17.75 -17.77
C ALA A 48 -1.76 18.40 -16.86
N THR A 49 -1.76 18.08 -15.56
CA THR A 49 -2.66 18.69 -14.57
C THR A 49 -2.06 19.89 -13.84
N ARG A 50 -0.77 20.21 -14.02
CA ARG A 50 -0.08 21.27 -13.26
C ARG A 50 0.67 22.28 -14.11
N GLY A 51 0.38 22.30 -15.42
CA GLY A 51 1.15 23.03 -16.43
C GLY A 51 1.71 24.36 -15.94
N ALA A 52 3.04 24.48 -15.87
CA ALA A 52 3.79 25.75 -15.83
C ALA A 52 5.27 25.57 -15.40
N SER A 53 6.03 24.61 -15.96
CA SER A 53 7.49 24.75 -15.93
C SER A 53 8.03 25.15 -17.31
N PRO A 54 8.51 26.41 -17.49
CA PRO A 54 9.21 26.84 -18.69
C PRO A 54 10.50 26.05 -18.92
N ASP A 55 11.15 25.63 -17.83
CA ASP A 55 12.35 24.80 -17.86
C ASP A 55 11.97 23.32 -17.72
N ARG A 56 11.90 22.64 -18.87
CA ARG A 56 11.66 21.19 -18.97
C ARG A 56 12.95 20.39 -19.15
N THR A 57 14.10 21.00 -18.85
CA THR A 57 15.39 20.31 -18.86
C THR A 57 15.71 19.82 -17.44
N GLY A 58 15.91 18.51 -17.27
CA GLY A 58 16.25 17.91 -15.98
C GLY A 58 15.17 17.00 -15.40
N ALA A 59 15.31 16.67 -14.11
CA ALA A 59 14.42 15.74 -13.42
C ALA A 59 13.04 16.37 -13.12
N ASN A 60 11.99 15.56 -13.16
CA ASN A 60 10.64 16.00 -12.82
C ASN A 60 10.59 16.49 -11.36
N PRO A 61 10.31 17.78 -11.10
CA PRO A 61 10.35 18.37 -9.77
C PRO A 61 9.21 17.90 -8.86
N ASN A 62 8.19 17.25 -9.40
CA ASN A 62 7.03 16.77 -8.64
C ASN A 62 7.21 15.35 -8.11
N ILE A 63 8.25 14.62 -8.55
CA ILE A 63 8.54 13.26 -8.07
C ILE A 63 8.72 13.21 -6.54
N PRO A 64 9.46 14.12 -5.89
CA PRO A 64 9.57 14.13 -4.43
C PRO A 64 8.22 14.22 -3.71
N MET A 65 7.26 15.00 -4.25
CA MET A 65 5.91 15.12 -3.69
C MET A 65 5.12 13.81 -3.85
N GLY A 66 5.20 13.18 -5.02
CA GLY A 66 4.59 11.88 -5.29
C GLY A 66 5.13 10.79 -4.36
N VAL A 67 6.46 10.73 -4.24
CA VAL A 67 7.15 9.79 -3.33
C VAL A 67 6.80 10.08 -1.87
N THR A 68 6.69 11.34 -1.46
CA THR A 68 6.28 11.70 -0.10
C THR A 68 4.89 11.16 0.22
N GLY A 69 3.90 11.39 -0.67
CA GLY A 69 2.56 10.83 -0.51
C GLY A 69 2.54 9.31 -0.46
N LEU A 70 3.33 8.67 -1.33
CA LEU A 70 3.51 7.21 -1.35
C LEU A 70 4.02 6.69 -0.01
N VAL A 71 5.10 7.28 0.51
CA VAL A 71 5.73 6.88 1.79
C VAL A 71 4.76 7.10 2.94
N VAL A 72 4.09 8.25 3.00
CA VAL A 72 3.10 8.54 4.06
C VAL A 72 1.98 7.50 4.04
N GLY A 73 1.44 7.15 2.86
CA GLY A 73 0.41 6.11 2.73
C GLY A 73 0.87 4.75 3.26
N HIS A 74 2.09 4.33 2.93
CA HIS A 74 2.66 3.06 3.38
C HIS A 74 2.97 3.06 4.89
N VAL A 75 3.45 4.18 5.44
CA VAL A 75 3.70 4.32 6.88
C VAL A 75 2.38 4.22 7.66
N VAL A 76 1.33 4.92 7.22
CA VAL A 76 0.00 4.82 7.83
C VAL A 76 -0.54 3.40 7.74
N GLY A 77 -0.46 2.77 6.57
CA GLY A 77 -0.86 1.37 6.38
C GLY A 77 -0.10 0.40 7.29
N LEU A 78 1.23 0.57 7.42
CA LEU A 78 2.07 -0.23 8.30
C LEU A 78 1.66 -0.07 9.77
N VAL A 79 1.42 1.16 10.22
CA VAL A 79 0.98 1.45 11.60
C VAL A 79 -0.35 0.78 11.89
N LEU A 80 -1.33 0.88 10.98
CA LEU A 80 -2.64 0.23 11.14
C LEU A 80 -2.51 -1.30 11.18
N LEU A 81 -1.71 -1.89 10.29
CA LEU A 81 -1.45 -3.33 10.27
C LEU A 81 -0.72 -3.80 11.52
N LEU A 82 0.21 -3.00 12.07
CA LEU A 82 0.87 -3.30 13.33
C LEU A 82 -0.12 -3.29 14.49
N ILE A 83 -1.02 -2.29 14.56
CA ILE A 83 -2.04 -2.22 15.60
C ILE A 83 -2.96 -3.44 15.52
N THR A 84 -3.52 -3.75 14.35
CA THR A 84 -4.44 -4.88 14.21
C THR A 84 -3.75 -6.23 14.38
N ALA A 85 -2.51 -6.39 13.91
CA ALA A 85 -1.73 -7.60 14.16
C ALA A 85 -1.39 -7.79 15.64
N ARG A 86 -1.14 -6.70 16.40
CA ARG A 86 -0.93 -6.78 17.87
C ARG A 86 -2.17 -7.28 18.59
N LEU A 87 -3.35 -6.80 18.18
CA LEU A 87 -4.62 -7.23 18.76
C LEU A 87 -4.97 -8.68 18.38
N ALA A 88 -4.56 -9.10 17.18
CA ALA A 88 -4.89 -10.41 16.63
C ALA A 88 -3.92 -11.54 17.02
N ARG A 89 -2.69 -11.24 17.49
CA ARG A 89 -1.64 -12.25 17.71
C ARG A 89 -1.21 -12.34 19.17
N HIS A 90 -1.04 -13.58 19.67
CA HIS A 90 -0.52 -13.82 21.03
C HIS A 90 1.00 -13.60 21.17
N ARG A 91 1.77 -13.67 20.08
CA ARG A 91 3.25 -13.58 20.10
C ARG A 91 3.74 -12.32 19.40
N GLY A 92 4.45 -11.46 20.12
CA GLY A 92 4.99 -10.18 19.62
C GLY A 92 5.89 -10.31 18.38
N ARG A 93 6.74 -11.34 18.30
CA ARG A 93 7.58 -11.59 17.10
C ARG A 93 6.77 -11.85 15.82
N SER A 94 5.57 -12.43 15.94
CA SER A 94 4.71 -12.68 14.77
C SER A 94 3.98 -11.42 14.29
N VAL A 95 3.84 -10.40 15.13
CA VAL A 95 3.13 -9.16 14.81
C VAL A 95 3.84 -8.42 13.67
N ALA A 96 5.14 -8.16 13.82
CA ALA A 96 5.90 -7.41 12.81
C ALA A 96 5.94 -8.16 11.48
N ALA A 97 6.16 -9.48 11.51
CA ALA A 97 6.15 -10.31 10.31
C ALA A 97 4.79 -10.25 9.59
N PHE A 98 3.67 -10.38 10.31
CA PHE A 98 2.34 -10.27 9.72
C PHE A 98 2.07 -8.87 9.17
N ALA A 99 2.44 -7.81 9.88
CA ALA A 99 2.24 -6.46 9.39
C ALA A 99 3.03 -6.20 8.09
N ILE A 100 4.29 -6.65 8.03
CA ILE A 100 5.13 -6.54 6.82
C ILE A 100 4.53 -7.35 5.67
N VAL A 101 4.17 -8.62 5.90
CA VAL A 101 3.59 -9.48 4.86
C VAL A 101 2.27 -8.90 4.34
N GLY A 102 1.39 -8.45 5.24
CA GLY A 102 0.14 -7.78 4.89
C GLY A 102 0.36 -6.52 4.06
N LEU A 103 1.35 -5.70 4.43
CA LEU A 103 1.71 -4.49 3.70
C LEU A 103 2.24 -4.82 2.30
N VAL A 104 3.12 -5.82 2.18
CA VAL A 104 3.67 -6.25 0.89
C VAL A 104 2.57 -6.78 -0.03
N ILE A 105 1.67 -7.61 0.49
CA ILE A 105 0.52 -8.11 -0.28
C ILE A 105 -0.37 -6.95 -0.73
N ALA A 106 -0.78 -6.10 0.21
CA ALA A 106 -1.65 -4.96 -0.06
C ALA A 106 -1.03 -3.98 -1.07
N SER A 107 0.24 -3.62 -0.87
CA SER A 107 0.99 -2.73 -1.75
C SER A 107 1.23 -3.35 -3.12
N GLY A 108 1.55 -4.64 -3.20
CA GLY A 108 1.76 -5.34 -4.47
C GLY A 108 0.48 -5.42 -5.31
N ILE A 109 -0.66 -5.73 -4.69
CA ILE A 109 -1.96 -5.71 -5.39
C ILE A 109 -2.33 -4.27 -5.78
N GLY A 110 -2.16 -3.31 -4.87
CA GLY A 110 -2.42 -1.90 -5.14
C GLY A 110 -1.58 -1.36 -6.30
N LEU A 111 -0.30 -1.72 -6.35
CA LEU A 111 0.59 -1.40 -7.47
C LEU A 111 0.07 -1.98 -8.77
N ALA A 112 -0.28 -3.26 -8.80
CA ALA A 112 -0.81 -3.91 -10.00
C ALA A 112 -2.08 -3.22 -10.50
N LEU A 113 -2.99 -2.83 -9.61
CA LEU A 113 -4.20 -2.08 -9.96
C LEU A 113 -3.87 -0.67 -10.49
N SER A 114 -2.93 0.02 -9.86
CA SER A 114 -2.47 1.33 -10.34
C SER A 114 -1.89 1.22 -11.76
N LEU A 115 -1.07 0.20 -12.03
CA LEU A 115 -0.47 -0.02 -13.34
C LEU A 115 -1.52 -0.32 -14.42
N GLN A 116 -2.63 -0.98 -14.09
CA GLN A 116 -3.75 -1.16 -15.02
C GLN A 116 -4.43 0.16 -15.41
N LEU A 117 -4.41 1.16 -14.52
CA LEU A 117 -5.01 2.47 -14.76
C LEU A 117 -4.07 3.45 -15.48
N THR A 118 -2.77 3.16 -15.50
CA THR A 118 -1.72 4.08 -15.98
C THR A 118 -0.95 3.52 -17.18
N ASP A 119 -1.55 2.59 -17.93
CA ASP A 119 -0.94 1.92 -19.09
C ASP A 119 0.42 1.27 -18.77
N GLY A 120 0.55 0.70 -17.57
CA GLY A 120 1.77 0.04 -17.09
C GLY A 120 2.87 1.00 -16.61
N ARG A 121 2.56 2.29 -16.41
CA ARG A 121 3.54 3.30 -16.02
C ARG A 121 3.45 3.63 -14.53
N LEU A 122 4.58 3.56 -13.83
CA LEU A 122 4.67 3.98 -12.43
C LEU A 122 4.68 5.51 -12.27
N VAL A 123 5.25 6.19 -13.27
CA VAL A 123 5.49 7.62 -13.31
C VAL A 123 5.13 8.09 -14.71
N ALA A 124 4.44 9.21 -14.82
CA ALA A 124 4.11 9.82 -16.09
C ALA A 124 5.39 10.22 -16.84
N PRO A 125 5.45 10.05 -18.17
CA PRO A 125 6.62 10.43 -18.95
C PRO A 125 6.96 11.91 -18.77
N TRP A 126 8.21 12.19 -18.39
CA TRP A 126 8.73 13.56 -18.33
C TRP A 126 9.29 13.95 -19.70
N PRO A 127 8.78 15.00 -20.36
CA PRO A 127 9.27 15.36 -21.69
C PRO A 127 10.72 15.82 -21.62
N HIS A 128 11.52 15.35 -22.59
CA HIS A 128 12.81 15.95 -22.96
C HIS A 128 12.65 17.00 -24.09
N ALA A 129 11.42 17.21 -24.56
CA ALA A 129 11.16 18.11 -25.67
C ALA A 129 11.12 19.57 -25.18
N PRO A 130 11.72 20.51 -25.94
CA PRO A 130 11.66 21.93 -25.61
C PRO A 130 10.21 22.40 -25.55
N PHE A 131 9.94 23.34 -24.65
CA PHE A 131 8.65 24.02 -24.54
C PHE A 131 8.29 24.67 -25.88
N VAL A 132 7.13 24.34 -26.43
CA VAL A 132 6.54 25.03 -27.60
C VAL A 132 5.36 25.85 -27.06
N PRO A 133 5.48 27.19 -27.01
CA PRO A 133 4.44 28.09 -26.50
C PRO A 133 3.16 28.09 -27.34
#